data_AF-A0A353DH32-F1
#
_entry.id   AF-A0A353DH32-F1
#
_cell.length_a   1.000
_cell.length_b   1.000
_cell.length_c   1.000
_cell.angle_alpha   90.00
_cell.angle_beta   90.00
_cell.angle_gamma   90.00
#
_symmetry.space_group_name_H-M   'P 1'
#
loop_
_entity.id
_entity.type
_entity.pdbx_description
1 polymer ?
#
loop_
_entity_poly.entity_id
_entity_poly.type
_entity_poly.pdbx_seq_one_letter_code
_entity_poly.pdbx_strand_id
1 'polypeptide(L)'
;MNGAGNDFVVIDNRDLNTNLTPEQIALLCDRHRGVGADGLLAVEPAQSGADVKFRYYNADGGEAEMCGNGARCFGRYASRVLGGERDELRFETIAG
;
A
#
# COMPACT_ATOMS: atom_id res chain seq x y z
N MET A 1 4.80 1.39 8.58
CA MET A 1 6.01 2.06 8.01
C MET A 1 5.76 3.55 7.97
N ASN A 2 6.75 4.44 7.95
CA ASN A 2 6.49 5.86 7.72
C ASN A 2 7.35 6.49 6.61
N GLY A 3 6.82 7.55 6.02
CA GLY A 3 7.46 8.36 4.99
C GLY A 3 7.28 9.83 5.33
N ALA A 4 8.36 10.49 5.76
CA ALA A 4 8.36 11.90 6.16
C ALA A 4 7.23 12.26 7.17
N GLY A 5 6.99 11.38 8.14
CA GLY A 5 5.98 11.58 9.19
C GLY A 5 4.60 10.99 8.90
N ASN A 6 4.28 10.62 7.67
CA ASN A 6 3.04 9.89 7.37
C ASN A 6 3.26 8.40 7.61
N ASP A 7 2.37 7.74 8.37
CA ASP A 7 2.46 6.32 8.67
C ASP A 7 1.42 5.47 7.90
N PHE A 8 1.82 4.26 7.54
CA PHE A 8 1.03 3.35 6.71
C PHE A 8 1.05 1.93 7.25
N VAL A 9 -0.13 1.29 7.27
CA VAL A 9 -0.26 -0.17 7.27
C VAL A 9 0.08 -0.66 5.86
N VAL A 10 0.87 -1.73 5.75
CA VAL A 10 1.23 -2.30 4.45
C VAL A 10 0.85 -3.77 4.43
N ILE A 11 0.12 -4.21 3.42
CA ILE A 11 -0.27 -5.60 3.21
C ILE A 11 0.31 -6.13 1.90
N ASP A 12 0.77 -7.39 1.93
CA ASP A 12 1.07 -8.14 0.72
C ASP A 12 -0.23 -8.83 0.28
N ASN A 13 -0.78 -8.41 -0.85
CA ASN A 13 -1.99 -8.95 -1.46
C ASN A 13 -1.70 -9.46 -2.88
N ARG A 14 -0.47 -9.91 -3.14
CA ARG A 14 -0.07 -10.39 -4.49
C ARG A 14 -0.81 -11.67 -4.90
N ASP A 15 -1.33 -12.42 -3.95
CA ASP A 15 -2.15 -13.61 -4.17
C ASP A 15 -3.66 -13.31 -4.32
N LEU A 16 -4.07 -12.05 -4.13
CA LEU A 16 -5.45 -11.57 -4.18
C LEU A 16 -6.40 -12.26 -3.19
N ASN A 17 -5.88 -12.86 -2.11
CA ASN A 17 -6.70 -13.54 -1.10
C ASN A 17 -7.25 -12.58 -0.03
N THR A 18 -6.72 -11.36 0.05
CA THR A 18 -7.19 -10.34 0.99
C THR A 18 -8.09 -9.35 0.28
N ASN A 19 -9.36 -9.30 0.69
CA ASN A 19 -10.32 -8.31 0.21
C ASN A 19 -10.94 -7.60 1.42
N LEU A 20 -10.40 -6.43 1.76
CA LEU A 20 -10.85 -5.64 2.90
C LEU A 20 -11.98 -4.70 2.47
N THR A 21 -13.03 -4.62 3.28
CA THR A 21 -14.05 -3.57 3.12
C THR A 21 -13.51 -2.22 3.60
N PRO A 22 -14.10 -1.09 3.16
CA PRO A 22 -13.74 0.23 3.68
C PRO A 22 -13.80 0.32 5.20
N GLU A 23 -14.79 -0.31 5.83
CA GLU A 23 -14.95 -0.32 7.29
C GLU A 23 -13.81 -1.09 7.99
N GLN A 24 -13.35 -2.19 7.39
CA GLN A 24 -12.21 -2.96 7.90
C GLN A 24 -10.92 -2.15 7.78
N ILE A 25 -10.71 -1.46 6.66
CA ILE A 25 -9.56 -0.57 6.48
C ILE A 25 -9.59 0.57 7.50
N ALA A 26 -10.74 1.21 7.68
CA ALA A 26 -10.91 2.28 8.67
C ALA A 26 -10.64 1.78 10.10
N LEU A 27 -11.10 0.57 10.44
CA LEU A 27 -10.81 -0.05 11.72
C LEU A 27 -9.32 -0.34 11.91
N LEU A 28 -8.62 -0.80 10.86
CA LEU A 28 -7.17 -1.03 10.91
C LEU A 28 -6.38 0.27 11.12
N CYS A 29 -6.82 1.36 10.46
CA CYS A 29 -6.19 2.68 10.56
C CYS A 29 -6.54 3.44 11.84
N ASP A 30 -7.58 3.04 12.59
CA ASP A 30 -7.95 3.66 13.87
C ASP A 30 -6.79 3.56 14.88
N ARG A 31 -6.35 4.71 15.40
CA ARG A 31 -5.18 4.81 16.28
C ARG A 31 -5.39 4.29 17.71
N HIS A 32 -6.63 4.08 18.13
CA HIS A 32 -6.96 3.63 19.48
C HIS A 32 -7.40 2.16 19.51
N ARG A 33 -8.06 1.71 18.44
CA ARG A 33 -8.70 0.39 18.36
C ARG A 33 -8.10 -0.52 17.29
N GLY A 34 -7.29 0.04 16.39
CA GLY A 34 -6.61 -0.66 15.32
C GLY A 34 -5.09 -0.65 15.49
N VAL A 35 -4.39 -0.79 14.35
CA VAL A 35 -2.94 -0.64 14.29
C VAL A 35 -2.55 0.85 14.41
N GLY A 36 -3.39 1.73 13.84
CA GLY A 36 -3.13 3.16 13.78
C GLY A 36 -2.24 3.55 12.62
N ALA A 37 -2.80 4.25 11.63
CA ALA A 37 -2.04 4.78 10.49
C ALA A 37 -2.81 5.89 9.78
N ASP A 38 -2.12 6.70 8.99
CA ASP A 38 -2.72 7.69 8.07
C ASP A 38 -3.38 7.02 6.85
N GLY A 39 -3.01 5.76 6.56
CA GLY A 39 -3.67 4.94 5.55
C GLY A 39 -3.12 3.54 5.41
N LEU A 40 -3.63 2.81 4.42
CA LEU A 40 -3.26 1.44 4.09
C LEU A 40 -2.72 1.36 2.66
N LEU A 41 -1.61 0.63 2.50
CA LEU A 41 -0.99 0.32 1.21
C LEU A 41 -1.11 -1.18 0.94
N ALA A 42 -1.64 -1.55 -0.22
CA ALA A 42 -1.69 -2.93 -0.66
C ALA A 42 -0.78 -3.16 -1.86
N VAL A 43 0.06 -4.19 -1.79
CA VAL A 43 0.83 -4.71 -2.93
C VAL A 43 0.00 -5.75 -3.64
N GLU A 44 -0.41 -5.46 -4.87
CA GLU A 44 -1.18 -6.37 -5.71
C GLU A 44 -0.36 -6.82 -6.93
N PRO A 45 -0.77 -7.90 -7.64
CA PRO A 45 -0.12 -8.26 -8.90
C PRO A 45 -0.37 -7.16 -9.95
N ALA A 46 0.65 -6.85 -10.74
CA ALA A 46 0.54 -5.94 -11.88
C ALA A 46 -0.40 -6.49 -12.97
N GLN A 47 -1.04 -5.59 -13.71
CA GLN A 47 -1.99 -5.93 -14.77
C GLN A 47 -1.47 -5.58 -16.18
N SER A 48 -0.54 -4.63 -16.29
CA SER A 48 -0.10 -4.02 -17.55
C SER A 48 1.43 -3.99 -17.71
N GLY A 49 2.13 -4.96 -17.10
CA GLY A 49 3.57 -5.19 -17.33
C GLY A 49 4.51 -4.45 -16.38
N ALA A 50 3.99 -3.83 -15.32
CA ALA A 50 4.82 -3.40 -14.19
C ALA A 50 5.23 -4.59 -13.29
N ASP A 51 6.02 -4.34 -12.26
CA ASP A 51 6.43 -5.39 -11.31
C ASP A 51 5.31 -5.76 -10.34
N VAL A 52 4.58 -4.74 -9.86
CA VAL A 52 3.45 -4.86 -8.93
C VAL A 52 2.46 -3.70 -9.14
N LYS A 53 1.28 -3.81 -8.56
CA LYS A 53 0.29 -2.73 -8.48
C LYS A 53 0.27 -2.14 -7.07
N PHE A 54 0.27 -0.81 -7.00
CA PHE A 54 0.12 -0.01 -5.80
C PHE A 54 -1.34 0.36 -5.62
N ARG A 55 -1.94 -0.04 -4.50
CA ARG A 55 -3.23 0.49 -4.06
C ARG A 55 -3.09 1.21 -2.74
N TYR A 56 -3.69 2.38 -2.67
CA TYR A 56 -3.66 3.23 -1.49
C TYR A 56 -5.08 3.54 -1.03
N TYR A 57 -5.30 3.32 0.26
CA TYR A 57 -6.53 3.67 0.94
C TYR A 57 -6.23 4.68 2.04
N ASN A 58 -7.04 5.73 2.11
CA ASN A 58 -7.03 6.65 3.22
C ASN A 58 -7.50 5.96 4.51
N ALA A 59 -7.24 6.60 5.66
CA ALA A 59 -7.66 6.09 6.97
C ALA A 59 -9.19 5.92 7.13
N ASP A 60 -10.01 6.52 6.28
CA ASP A 60 -11.47 6.33 6.27
C ASP A 60 -11.93 5.12 5.43
N GLY A 61 -11.00 4.41 4.79
CA GLY A 61 -11.26 3.26 3.92
C GLY A 61 -11.49 3.61 2.45
N GLY A 62 -11.54 4.89 2.09
CA GLY A 62 -11.65 5.33 0.71
C GLY A 62 -10.37 5.09 -0.08
N GLU A 63 -10.49 4.58 -1.30
CA GLU A 63 -9.34 4.42 -2.21
C GLU A 63 -8.94 5.77 -2.82
N ALA A 64 -7.64 6.04 -2.85
CA ALA A 64 -7.07 7.26 -3.39
C ALA A 64 -6.06 6.96 -4.49
N GLU A 65 -5.92 7.90 -5.42
CA GLU A 65 -5.19 7.65 -6.66
C GLU A 65 -3.68 7.47 -6.44
N MET A 66 -3.09 8.32 -5.58
CA MET A 66 -1.66 8.26 -5.27
C MET A 66 -1.33 9.02 -3.97
N CYS A 67 -0.28 8.57 -3.29
CA CYS A 67 0.35 9.31 -2.19
C CYS A 67 1.87 9.21 -2.32
N GLY A 68 2.55 10.33 -2.57
CA GLY A 68 4.01 10.34 -2.81
C GLY A 68 4.83 9.84 -1.62
N ASN A 69 4.35 10.04 -0.39
CA ASN A 69 4.97 9.49 0.81
C ASN A 69 4.72 7.99 0.93
N GLY A 70 3.49 7.55 0.61
CA GLY A 70 3.11 6.14 0.53
C GLY A 70 3.91 5.38 -0.53
N ALA A 71 4.15 5.99 -1.70
CA ALA A 71 4.92 5.40 -2.80
C ALA A 71 6.37 5.06 -2.38
N ARG A 72 7.02 5.90 -1.56
CA ARG A 72 8.37 5.59 -1.03
C ARG A 72 8.34 4.41 -0.06
N CYS A 73 7.36 4.38 0.84
CA CYS A 73 7.16 3.26 1.77
C CYS A 73 6.88 1.95 1.02
N PHE A 74 6.00 2.04 0.02
CA PHE A 74 5.64 0.93 -0.84
C PHE A 74 6.84 0.41 -1.61
N GLY A 75 7.61 1.27 -2.29
CA GLY A 75 8.76 0.82 -3.09
C GLY A 75 9.76 0.02 -2.26
N ARG A 76 10.03 0.45 -1.03
CA ARG A 76 10.88 -0.30 -0.08
C ARG A 76 10.28 -1.66 0.28
N TYR A 77 8.98 -1.72 0.57
CA TYR A 77 8.32 -2.97 0.94
C TYR A 77 8.21 -3.94 -0.25
N ALA A 78 7.75 -3.44 -1.40
CA ALA A 78 7.61 -4.18 -2.65
C ALA A 78 8.95 -4.79 -3.10
N SER A 79 10.04 -4.01 -3.09
CA SER A 79 11.39 -4.51 -3.42
C SER A 79 11.79 -5.69 -2.52
N ARG A 80 11.48 -5.61 -1.22
CA ARG A 80 11.75 -6.68 -0.27
C ARG A 80 10.96 -7.95 -0.58
N VAL A 81 9.65 -7.84 -0.83
CA VAL A 81 8.78 -9.03 -1.04
C VAL A 81 8.97 -9.65 -2.43
N LEU A 82 9.57 -8.93 -3.37
CA LEU A 82 9.95 -9.42 -4.70
C LEU A 82 11.34 -10.10 -4.76
N GLY A 83 11.98 -10.32 -3.61
CA GLY A 83 13.26 -11.04 -3.54
C GLY A 83 14.49 -10.17 -3.22
N GLY A 84 14.31 -8.88 -2.92
CA GLY A 84 15.37 -7.99 -2.42
C GLY A 84 16.24 -7.33 -3.51
N GLU A 85 16.80 -6.16 -3.14
CA GLU A 85 17.80 -5.35 -3.87
C GLU A 85 17.59 -5.12 -5.37
N ARG A 86 16.42 -4.59 -5.74
CA ARG A 86 16.24 -4.00 -7.07
C ARG A 86 16.67 -2.52 -7.08
N ASP A 87 17.51 -2.15 -8.03
CA ASP A 87 17.91 -0.76 -8.31
C ASP A 87 16.74 0.08 -8.86
N GLU A 88 15.82 -0.56 -9.59
CA GLU A 88 14.62 0.05 -10.16
C GLU A 88 13.41 -0.84 -9.89
N LEU A 89 12.29 -0.21 -9.52
CA LEU A 89 11.01 -0.87 -9.33
C LEU A 89 9.94 -0.06 -10.07
N ARG A 90 9.16 -0.73 -10.92
CA ARG A 90 8.02 -0.14 -11.62
C ARG A 90 6.74 -0.67 -10.99
N PHE A 91 5.83 0.23 -10.65
CA PHE A 91 4.53 -0.17 -10.14
C PHE A 91 3.42 0.67 -10.74
N GLU A 92 2.28 0.02 -10.97
CA GLU A 92 1.07 0.65 -11.47
C GLU A 92 0.35 1.39 -10.34
N THR A 93 -0.14 2.60 -10.62
CA THR A 93 -1.08 3.32 -9.74
C THR A 93 -2.38 3.61 -10.49
N ILE A 94 -3.41 4.11 -9.80
CA ILE A 94 -4.62 4.60 -10.49
C ILE A 94 -4.30 5.82 -11.35
N ALA A 95 -3.29 6.61 -10.95
CA ALA A 95 -2.86 7.81 -11.67
C ALA A 95 -1.93 7.53 -12.87
N GLY A 96 -1.58 6.26 -13.12
CA GLY A 96 -0.59 5.83 -14.13
C GLY A 96 0.59 5.07 -13.55
#